data_AF-A0A350XJA3-F1
#
_entry.id   AF-A0A350XJA3-F1
#
_cell.length_a   1.000
_cell.length_b   1.000
_cell.length_c   1.000
_cell.angle_alpha   90.00
_cell.angle_beta   90.00
_cell.angle_gamma   90.00
#
_symmetry.space_group_name_H-M   'P 1'
#
loop_
_entity.id
_entity.type
_entity.pdbx_description
1 polymer ?
#
loop_
_entity_poly.entity_id
_entity_poly.type
_entity_poly.pdbx_seq_one_letter_code
_entity_poly.pdbx_strand_id
1 'polypeptide(L)'
;FEKQEAVMDRPATVGCVALDANGVLVSGTSTGGVANQPPGRVGDSAVVGCGLYADGQLGACSTTGDGESIIPVVLAKTAVDLLSNDRHPDEAAQMAIEILKQKVTGEAGCILIDPQGRVGWAHNSQGMAVAYITSAMEEAAVFTRKESERYSQKDLSLSLSK
;
A
#
# COMPACT_ATOMS: atom_id res chain seq x y z
N PHE A 1 17.52 20.39 31.57
CA PHE A 1 17.10 19.12 30.96
C PHE A 1 16.03 19.44 29.95
N GLU A 2 16.43 19.53 28.67
CA GLU A 2 15.48 19.75 27.58
C GLU A 2 14.52 18.57 27.51
N LYS A 3 13.21 18.86 27.51
CA LYS A 3 12.20 17.85 27.15
C LYS A 3 12.50 17.42 25.73
N GLN A 4 13.02 16.23 25.54
CA GLN A 4 12.94 15.56 24.25
C GLN A 4 11.44 15.46 23.93
N GLU A 5 11.00 16.17 22.89
CA GLU A 5 9.69 15.91 22.30
C GLU A 5 9.66 14.42 21.94
N ALA A 6 8.60 13.72 22.37
CA ALA A 6 8.39 12.34 21.97
C ALA A 6 8.28 12.31 20.45
N VAL A 7 9.33 11.85 19.78
CA VAL A 7 9.26 11.51 18.36
C VAL A 7 8.15 10.47 18.25
N MET A 8 7.07 10.79 17.51
CA MET A 8 6.03 9.82 17.22
C MET A 8 6.69 8.60 16.56
N ASP A 9 6.74 7.51 17.30
CA ASP A 9 7.27 6.24 16.84
C ASP A 9 6.36 5.72 15.73
N ARG A 10 6.89 5.70 14.51
CA ARG A 10 6.21 5.11 13.37
C ARG A 10 7.10 3.99 12.84
N PRO A 11 6.53 2.81 12.55
CA PRO A 11 7.31 1.70 12.04
C PRO A 11 8.03 2.12 10.75
N ALA A 12 9.35 1.92 10.73
CA ALA A 12 10.20 2.10 9.55
C ALA A 12 10.02 0.90 8.60
N THR A 13 8.80 0.68 8.16
CA THR A 13 8.47 -0.37 7.20
C THR A 13 8.66 0.16 5.78
N VAL A 14 9.35 -0.63 4.96
CA VAL A 14 9.51 -0.41 3.53
C VAL A 14 8.88 -1.56 2.76
N GLY A 15 8.42 -1.28 1.54
CA GLY A 15 7.81 -2.29 0.70
C GLY A 15 7.89 -1.96 -0.78
N CYS A 16 7.76 -2.98 -1.60
CA CYS A 16 7.72 -2.87 -3.05
C CYS A 16 6.75 -3.89 -3.65
N VAL A 17 6.20 -3.52 -4.80
CA VAL A 17 5.48 -4.41 -5.69
C VAL A 17 6.02 -4.21 -7.10
N ALA A 18 6.11 -5.27 -7.89
CA ALA A 18 6.64 -5.18 -9.24
C ALA A 18 5.94 -6.16 -10.19
N LEU A 19 5.93 -5.79 -11.47
CA LEU A 19 5.49 -6.58 -12.61
C LEU A 19 6.68 -6.69 -13.57
N ASP A 20 7.10 -7.92 -13.90
CA ASP A 20 8.19 -8.14 -14.85
C ASP A 20 7.70 -8.26 -16.30
N ALA A 21 8.64 -8.36 -17.25
CA ALA A 21 8.34 -8.48 -18.68
C ALA A 21 7.68 -9.81 -19.08
N ASN A 22 7.69 -10.82 -18.20
CA ASN A 22 7.00 -12.09 -18.41
C ASN A 22 5.59 -12.09 -17.81
N GLY A 23 5.14 -10.97 -17.24
CA GLY A 23 3.85 -10.87 -16.56
C GLY A 23 3.85 -11.42 -15.13
N VAL A 24 5.02 -11.60 -14.51
CA VAL A 24 5.14 -12.08 -13.13
C VAL A 24 4.99 -10.93 -12.15
N LEU A 25 4.05 -11.08 -11.23
CA LEU A 25 3.79 -10.17 -10.13
C LEU A 25 4.52 -10.61 -8.86
N VAL A 26 5.18 -9.66 -8.19
CA VAL A 26 5.88 -9.90 -6.92
C VAL A 26 5.55 -8.81 -5.90
N SER A 27 5.60 -9.17 -4.62
CA SER A 27 5.50 -8.26 -3.49
C SER A 27 6.57 -8.57 -2.46
N GLY A 28 7.13 -7.53 -1.85
CA GLY A 28 8.10 -7.65 -0.77
C GLY A 28 7.91 -6.55 0.27
N THR A 29 8.02 -6.91 1.55
CA THR A 29 7.89 -5.98 2.68
C THR A 29 8.97 -6.30 3.71
N SER A 30 9.55 -5.28 4.31
CA SER A 30 10.57 -5.41 5.35
C SER A 30 10.40 -4.33 6.40
N THR A 31 10.66 -4.66 7.66
CA THR A 31 10.50 -3.74 8.79
C THR A 31 11.46 -4.05 9.93
N GLY A 32 11.84 -3.01 10.69
CA GLY A 32 12.44 -3.16 12.01
C GLY A 32 11.41 -3.40 13.13
N GLY A 33 10.11 -3.29 12.81
CA GLY A 33 9.01 -3.30 13.77
C GLY A 33 8.76 -1.92 14.39
N VAL A 34 8.20 -1.92 15.60
CA VAL A 34 7.89 -0.70 16.37
C VAL A 34 8.89 -0.54 17.51
N ALA A 35 9.19 0.67 17.95
CA ALA A 35 10.14 0.89 19.04
C ALA A 35 9.60 0.28 20.34
N ASN A 36 10.54 -0.18 21.18
CA ASN A 36 10.24 -0.85 22.45
C ASN A 36 9.32 -2.08 22.34
N GLN A 37 9.20 -2.69 21.14
CA GLN A 37 8.44 -3.92 20.98
C GLN A 37 9.02 -5.05 21.87
N PRO A 38 8.18 -5.89 22.49
CA PRO A 38 8.64 -7.06 23.22
C PRO A 38 9.48 -7.98 22.34
N PRO A 39 10.54 -8.62 22.88
CA PRO A 39 11.27 -9.66 22.15
C PRO A 39 10.32 -10.74 21.64
N GLY A 40 10.44 -11.08 20.35
CA GLY A 40 9.59 -12.08 19.70
C GLY A 40 8.24 -11.55 19.19
N ARG A 41 7.93 -10.25 19.32
CA ARG A 41 6.76 -9.66 18.65
C ARG A 41 6.93 -9.77 17.14
N VAL A 42 5.88 -10.26 16.47
CA VAL A 42 5.81 -10.37 15.01
C VAL A 42 4.70 -9.44 14.51
N GLY A 43 5.05 -8.53 13.60
CA GLY A 43 4.12 -7.62 12.93
C GLY A 43 3.58 -8.16 11.61
N ASP A 44 2.81 -7.34 10.91
CA ASP A 44 2.17 -7.68 9.63
C ASP A 44 3.17 -8.02 8.52
N SER A 45 4.33 -7.37 8.49
CA SER A 45 5.31 -7.49 7.39
C SER A 45 5.83 -8.90 7.16
N ALA A 46 5.79 -9.79 8.16
CA ALA A 46 6.20 -11.19 8.03
C ALA A 46 5.03 -12.15 7.73
N VAL A 47 3.80 -11.63 7.66
CA VAL A 47 2.58 -12.43 7.54
C VAL A 47 1.99 -12.25 6.14
N VAL A 48 1.98 -13.33 5.35
CA VAL A 48 1.40 -13.37 4.01
C VAL A 48 -0.09 -13.02 4.09
N GLY A 49 -0.52 -12.13 3.19
CA GLY A 49 -1.86 -11.56 3.14
C GLY A 49 -2.06 -10.34 4.03
N CYS A 50 -1.20 -10.12 5.02
CA CYS A 50 -1.25 -8.94 5.87
C CYS A 50 -0.28 -7.87 5.36
N GLY A 51 1.03 -8.13 5.49
CA GLY A 51 2.11 -7.23 5.09
C GLY A 51 2.37 -7.21 3.58
N LEU A 52 2.31 -8.40 2.97
CA LEU A 52 2.53 -8.60 1.54
C LEU A 52 1.58 -9.63 0.98
N TYR A 53 1.19 -9.46 -0.28
CA TYR A 53 0.47 -10.47 -1.03
C TYR A 53 0.70 -10.29 -2.53
N ALA A 54 0.75 -11.39 -3.27
CA ALA A 54 0.82 -11.38 -4.72
C ALA A 54 -0.03 -12.52 -5.28
N ASP A 55 -0.91 -12.19 -6.22
CA ASP A 55 -1.72 -13.10 -7.00
C ASP A 55 -1.48 -12.80 -8.48
N GLY A 56 -1.00 -13.80 -9.22
CA GLY A 56 -0.63 -13.62 -10.64
C GLY A 56 -1.81 -13.27 -11.56
N GLN A 57 -3.06 -13.42 -11.11
CA GLN A 57 -4.25 -13.08 -11.89
C GLN A 57 -4.86 -11.73 -11.50
N LEU A 58 -4.69 -11.30 -10.24
CA LEU A 58 -5.32 -10.09 -9.73
C LEU A 58 -4.36 -8.92 -9.53
N GLY A 59 -3.17 -9.17 -8.97
CA GLY A 59 -2.23 -8.10 -8.62
C GLY A 59 -1.35 -8.42 -7.42
N ALA A 60 -0.50 -7.46 -7.06
CA ALA A 60 0.38 -7.52 -5.90
C ALA A 60 0.17 -6.29 -5.00
N CYS A 61 0.33 -6.49 -3.70
CA CYS A 61 0.17 -5.46 -2.67
C CYS A 61 1.25 -5.58 -1.58
N SER A 62 1.75 -4.44 -1.11
CA SER A 62 2.57 -4.33 0.09
C SER A 62 1.98 -3.25 1.01
N THR A 63 2.02 -3.48 2.32
CA THR A 63 1.46 -2.59 3.33
C THR A 63 2.52 -2.03 4.27
N THR A 64 2.14 -0.98 4.99
CA THR A 64 2.93 -0.34 6.06
C THR A 64 1.98 0.27 7.08
N GLY A 65 2.41 0.41 8.33
CA GLY A 65 1.64 1.01 9.42
C GLY A 65 1.53 0.12 10.65
N ASP A 66 0.42 0.25 11.38
CA ASP A 66 0.16 -0.45 12.62
C ASP A 66 -0.14 -1.92 12.38
N GLY A 67 0.85 -2.79 12.60
CA GLY A 67 0.73 -4.23 12.32
C GLY A 67 -0.49 -4.89 12.99
N GLU A 68 -0.79 -4.51 14.23
CA GLU A 68 -1.96 -4.99 14.99
C GLU A 68 -3.30 -4.53 14.41
N SER A 69 -3.31 -3.49 13.57
CA SER A 69 -4.47 -3.02 12.81
C SER A 69 -4.54 -3.62 11.41
N ILE A 70 -3.39 -3.92 10.81
CA ILE A 70 -3.27 -4.54 9.48
C ILE A 70 -3.66 -6.01 9.51
N ILE A 71 -3.18 -6.77 10.51
CA ILE A 71 -3.39 -8.23 10.61
C ILE A 71 -4.88 -8.61 10.67
N PRO A 72 -5.72 -8.00 11.53
CA PRO A 72 -7.12 -8.39 11.66
C PRO A 72 -7.96 -8.23 10.40
N VAL A 73 -7.55 -7.35 9.49
CA VAL A 73 -8.25 -7.09 8.23
C VAL A 73 -7.59 -7.76 7.02
N VAL A 74 -6.46 -8.46 7.23
CA VAL A 74 -5.70 -9.16 6.18
C VAL A 74 -5.45 -8.21 4.99
N LEU A 75 -4.91 -7.02 5.29
CA LEU A 75 -5.03 -5.84 4.43
C LEU A 75 -4.48 -6.06 3.02
N ALA A 76 -3.28 -6.62 2.86
CA ALA A 76 -2.68 -6.82 1.54
C ALA A 76 -3.54 -7.72 0.64
N LYS A 77 -4.02 -8.85 1.18
CA LYS A 77 -4.90 -9.76 0.45
C LYS A 77 -6.26 -9.11 0.15
N THR A 78 -6.85 -8.41 1.13
CA THR A 78 -8.09 -7.67 0.94
C THR A 78 -7.97 -6.64 -0.19
N ALA A 79 -6.85 -5.91 -0.25
CA ALA A 79 -6.60 -4.94 -1.30
C ALA A 79 -6.45 -5.61 -2.68
N VAL A 80 -5.78 -6.75 -2.77
CA VAL A 80 -5.67 -7.53 -4.02
C VAL A 80 -7.02 -8.10 -4.46
N ASP A 81 -7.83 -8.64 -3.55
CA ASP A 81 -9.18 -9.12 -3.88
C ASP A 81 -10.04 -8.00 -4.48
N LEU A 82 -9.87 -6.77 -3.99
CA LEU A 82 -10.57 -5.59 -4.49
C LEU A 82 -10.17 -5.19 -5.92
N LEU A 83 -9.10 -5.75 -6.51
CA LEU A 83 -8.78 -5.55 -7.93
C LEU A 83 -9.73 -6.32 -8.86
N SER A 84 -10.54 -7.23 -8.31
CA SER A 84 -11.55 -7.98 -9.08
C SER A 84 -12.48 -7.06 -9.88
N ASN A 85 -12.95 -7.56 -11.02
CA ASN A 85 -13.80 -6.82 -11.98
C ASN A 85 -13.08 -5.62 -12.62
N ASP A 86 -11.80 -5.78 -12.95
CA ASP A 86 -10.97 -4.78 -13.63
C ASP A 86 -10.91 -3.44 -12.88
N ARG A 87 -10.98 -3.50 -11.55
CA ARG A 87 -10.97 -2.30 -10.73
C ARG A 87 -9.59 -1.66 -10.75
N HIS A 88 -9.55 -0.34 -10.90
CA HIS A 88 -8.30 0.40 -10.85
C HIS A 88 -7.61 0.25 -9.48
N PRO A 89 -6.29 0.00 -9.44
CA PRO A 89 -5.55 -0.19 -8.18
C PRO A 89 -5.69 0.95 -7.16
N ASP A 90 -5.77 2.21 -7.61
CA ASP A 90 -6.01 3.34 -6.69
C ASP A 90 -7.37 3.24 -5.97
N GLU A 91 -8.41 2.80 -6.67
CA GLU A 91 -9.74 2.63 -6.10
C GLU A 91 -9.74 1.46 -5.10
N ALA A 92 -9.08 0.36 -5.45
CA ALA A 92 -8.89 -0.79 -4.57
C ALA A 92 -8.10 -0.43 -3.30
N ALA A 93 -7.01 0.35 -3.43
CA ALA A 93 -6.23 0.85 -2.31
C ALA A 93 -7.10 1.69 -1.36
N GLN A 94 -7.87 2.62 -1.91
CA GLN A 94 -8.73 3.51 -1.11
C GLN A 94 -9.80 2.71 -0.35
N MET A 95 -10.44 1.75 -1.00
CA MET A 95 -11.41 0.87 -0.35
C MET A 95 -10.77 0.01 0.74
N ALA A 96 -9.58 -0.52 0.53
CA ALA A 96 -8.87 -1.31 1.53
C ALA A 96 -8.59 -0.48 2.80
N ILE A 97 -8.13 0.76 2.64
CA ILE A 97 -7.93 1.69 3.76
C ILE A 97 -9.25 2.07 4.45
N GLU A 98 -10.34 2.22 3.70
CA GLU A 98 -11.64 2.51 4.31
C GLU A 98 -12.20 1.30 5.09
N ILE A 99 -12.03 0.07 4.59
CA ILE A 99 -12.35 -1.16 5.33
C ILE A 99 -11.55 -1.24 6.63
N LEU A 100 -10.27 -0.88 6.60
CA LEU A 100 -9.43 -0.83 7.79
C LEU A 100 -10.00 0.17 8.81
N LYS A 101 -10.28 1.40 8.39
CA LYS A 101 -10.84 2.45 9.27
C LYS A 101 -12.17 2.07 9.92
N GLN A 102 -12.98 1.23 9.26
CA GLN A 102 -14.25 0.76 9.81
C GLN A 102 -14.09 -0.33 10.88
N LYS A 103 -12.96 -1.04 10.91
CA LYS A 103 -12.75 -2.21 11.77
C LYS A 103 -11.77 -1.97 12.90
N VAL A 104 -10.86 -1.03 12.74
CA VAL A 104 -9.75 -0.76 13.67
C VAL A 104 -9.46 0.74 13.75
N THR A 105 -8.72 1.14 14.79
CA THR A 105 -8.39 2.55 15.06
C THR A 105 -7.01 2.97 14.56
N GLY A 106 -6.18 2.03 14.08
CA GLY A 106 -4.81 2.31 13.69
C GLY A 106 -4.65 2.92 12.30
N GLU A 107 -3.42 3.34 12.01
CA GLU A 107 -3.02 3.88 10.72
C GLU A 107 -2.35 2.80 9.86
N ALA A 108 -2.61 2.84 8.56
CA ALA A 108 -1.96 2.00 7.57
C ALA A 108 -1.90 2.69 6.20
N GLY A 109 -1.07 2.12 5.35
CA GLY A 109 -1.00 2.42 3.94
C GLY A 109 -0.69 1.18 3.13
N CYS A 110 -0.99 1.24 1.84
CA CYS A 110 -0.71 0.17 0.90
C CYS A 110 -0.34 0.71 -0.48
N ILE A 111 0.47 -0.06 -1.20
CA ILE A 111 0.79 0.11 -2.61
C ILE A 111 0.36 -1.13 -3.38
N LEU A 112 -0.16 -0.95 -4.59
CA LEU A 112 -0.66 -1.99 -5.48
C LEU A 112 -0.17 -1.83 -6.91
N ILE A 113 -0.02 -2.96 -7.58
CA ILE A 113 0.13 -3.06 -9.04
C ILE A 113 -0.73 -4.23 -9.54
N ASP A 114 -1.38 -4.05 -10.69
CA ASP A 114 -2.18 -5.10 -11.34
C ASP A 114 -1.47 -5.72 -12.57
N PRO A 115 -2.02 -6.77 -13.20
CA PRO A 115 -1.42 -7.40 -14.37
C PRO A 115 -1.32 -6.49 -15.60
N GLN A 116 -2.06 -5.37 -15.65
CA GLN A 116 -1.98 -4.37 -16.72
C GLN A 116 -0.86 -3.35 -16.46
N GLY A 117 -0.18 -3.43 -15.31
CA GLY A 117 0.84 -2.48 -14.91
C GLY A 117 0.28 -1.15 -14.40
N ARG A 118 -1.03 -1.07 -14.13
CA ARG A 118 -1.60 0.09 -13.45
C ARG A 118 -1.16 0.04 -11.99
N VAL A 119 -0.88 1.21 -11.43
CA VAL A 119 -0.40 1.36 -10.05
C VAL A 119 -1.43 2.08 -9.21
N GLY A 120 -1.44 1.82 -7.91
CA GLY A 120 -2.31 2.52 -6.99
C GLY A 120 -1.83 2.44 -5.56
N TRP A 121 -2.22 3.42 -4.75
CA TRP A 121 -1.79 3.47 -3.36
C TRP A 121 -2.73 4.34 -2.52
N ALA A 122 -2.82 4.06 -1.23
CA ALA A 122 -3.61 4.86 -0.30
C ALA A 122 -3.04 4.75 1.12
N HIS A 123 -3.30 5.74 1.96
CA HIS A 123 -2.98 5.72 3.38
C HIS A 123 -3.98 6.57 4.17
N ASN A 124 -4.18 6.27 5.45
CA ASN A 124 -4.92 7.12 6.40
C ASN A 124 -4.00 7.85 7.41
N SER A 125 -2.68 7.65 7.32
CA SER A 125 -1.68 8.36 8.13
C SER A 125 -1.45 9.80 7.64
N GLN A 126 -0.69 10.60 8.40
CA GLN A 126 -0.28 11.95 8.00
C GLN A 126 0.57 12.01 6.70
N GLY A 127 1.12 10.89 6.26
CA GLY A 127 1.92 10.77 5.07
C GLY A 127 2.45 9.36 4.86
N MET A 128 2.72 9.03 3.61
CA MET A 128 3.37 7.79 3.19
C MET A 128 4.27 8.12 2.00
N ALA A 129 5.57 7.86 2.14
CA ALA A 129 6.50 8.02 1.04
C ALA A 129 6.27 6.90 0.03
N VAL A 130 6.01 7.27 -1.22
CA VAL A 130 5.76 6.35 -2.34
C VAL A 130 6.51 6.84 -3.55
N ALA A 131 7.15 5.93 -4.27
CA ALA A 131 7.68 6.20 -5.59
C ALA A 131 7.33 5.04 -6.53
N TYR A 132 7.11 5.35 -7.81
CA TYR A 132 6.94 4.33 -8.83
C TYR A 132 7.46 4.80 -10.19
N ILE A 133 7.79 3.84 -11.04
CA ILE A 133 8.20 4.05 -12.42
C ILE A 133 7.63 2.90 -13.26
N THR A 134 7.25 3.19 -14.50
CA THR A 134 6.82 2.20 -15.49
C THR A 134 7.69 2.31 -16.73
N SER A 135 7.65 1.31 -17.62
CA SER A 135 8.38 1.36 -18.90
C SER A 135 7.94 2.49 -19.83
N ALA A 136 6.80 3.14 -19.56
CA ALA A 136 6.28 4.28 -20.32
C ALA A 136 6.71 5.64 -19.75
N MET A 137 7.46 5.67 -18.64
CA MET A 137 7.85 6.90 -17.94
C MET A 137 9.34 7.19 -18.14
N GLU A 138 9.67 8.46 -18.35
CA GLU A 138 11.07 8.94 -18.44
C GLU A 138 11.69 9.18 -17.05
N GLU A 139 10.87 9.57 -16.07
CA GLU A 139 11.27 9.83 -14.69
C GLU A 139 10.33 9.15 -13.70
N ALA A 140 10.82 8.85 -12.49
CA ALA A 140 10.01 8.26 -11.44
C ALA A 140 9.04 9.31 -10.85
N ALA A 141 7.81 8.89 -10.58
CA ALA A 141 6.88 9.69 -9.79
C ALA A 141 7.16 9.48 -8.30
N VAL A 142 7.23 10.57 -7.52
CA VAL A 142 7.59 10.54 -6.10
C VAL A 142 6.59 11.37 -5.30
N PHE A 143 6.08 10.79 -4.21
CA PHE A 143 5.05 11.36 -3.36
C PHE A 143 5.39 11.14 -1.89
N THR A 144 4.99 12.09 -1.04
CA THR A 144 5.02 11.92 0.42
C THR A 144 3.62 11.92 1.04
N ARG A 145 2.62 12.33 0.26
CA ARG A 145 1.20 12.43 0.63
C ARG A 145 0.35 12.29 -0.63
N LYS A 146 -0.86 11.76 -0.49
CA LYS A 146 -1.87 11.78 -1.54
C LYS A 146 -2.79 12.99 -1.33
N GLU A 147 -2.87 13.90 -2.31
CA GLU A 147 -3.84 15.00 -2.24
C GLU A 147 -5.27 14.44 -2.28
N SER A 148 -6.14 14.92 -1.39
CA SER A 148 -7.52 14.42 -1.25
C SER A 148 -8.48 14.88 -2.36
N GLU A 149 -8.00 15.57 -3.39
CA GLU A 149 -8.86 16.12 -4.45
C GLU A 149 -8.23 15.94 -5.84
N ARG A 150 -8.55 14.82 -6.51
CA ARG A 150 -8.60 14.70 -7.98
C ARG A 150 -9.13 13.32 -8.42
N TYR A 151 -10.41 13.07 -8.17
CA TYR A 151 -11.23 12.25 -9.07
C TYR A 151 -12.24 13.18 -9.75
N SER A 152 -11.74 14.16 -10.51
CA SER A 152 -12.57 14.88 -11.47
C SER A 152 -12.54 14.09 -12.78
N GLN A 153 -13.68 13.99 -13.45
CA GLN A 153 -14.02 13.19 -14.65
C GLN A 153 -13.05 13.22 -15.86
N LYS A 154 -11.90 13.90 -15.77
CA LYS A 154 -10.93 14.06 -16.85
C LYS A 154 -10.05 12.84 -17.11
N ASP A 155 -9.75 12.01 -16.11
CA ASP A 155 -8.88 10.85 -16.31
C ASP A 155 -9.65 9.62 -16.85
N LEU A 156 -10.97 9.61 -16.70
CA LEU A 156 -11.83 8.57 -17.28
C LEU A 156 -11.88 8.67 -18.83
N SER A 157 -11.80 9.88 -19.39
CA SER A 157 -11.81 10.08 -20.84
C SER A 157 -10.49 9.73 -21.53
N LEU A 158 -9.37 9.68 -20.80
CA LEU A 158 -8.08 9.26 -21.33
C LEU A 158 -7.92 7.73 -21.38
N SER A 159 -8.64 6.97 -20.55
CA SER A 159 -8.64 5.49 -20.60
C SER A 159 -9.58 4.90 -21.66
N LEU A 160 -10.62 5.64 -22.06
CA LEU A 160 -11.61 5.21 -23.06
C LEU A 160 -11.22 5.60 -24.51
N SER A 161 -10.01 6.12 -24.72
CA SER A 161 -9.53 6.63 -26.01
C SER A 161 -8.33 5.84 -26.58
N LYS A 162 -8.04 4.62 -26.12
CA LYS A 162 -7.04 3.75 -26.74
C LYS A 162 -7.60 2.35 -27.02
#